data_AF-A0A8T6WVU4-F1
#
_entry.id   AF-A0A8T6WVU4-F1
#
_cell.length_a   1.000
_cell.length_b   1.000
_cell.length_c   1.000
_cell.angle_alpha   90.00
_cell.angle_beta   90.00
_cell.angle_gamma   90.00
#
_symmetry.space_group_name_H-M   'P 1'
#
loop_
_entity.id
_entity.type
_entity.pdbx_description
1 polymer ?
#
loop_
_entity_poly.entity_id
_entity_poly.type
_entity_poly.pdbx_seq_one_letter_code
_entity_poly.pdbx_strand_id
1 'polypeptide(L)'
;VSSLSTYIGTSGPVIAEGGAVVGFPWKLTFILGEKVPEKAISLMREMGFTEAGSNKYRHVDLAFHRNGVTLEVEEIEKTLRNHKVYVEVRDSGYAVHLTPEGINKGKGLTKAVEWLDHSLEETAVIGDSTFDAPMYKVAGFSGASKQGPESLRQLSTILVNGTHAEAFVEFANLFLERKESAPT
;
A
#
# COMPACT_ATOMS: atom_id res chain seq x y z
N VAL A 1 -11.31 -7.99 -0.79
CA VAL A 1 -11.17 -6.58 -0.35
C VAL A 1 -12.53 -5.92 -0.14
N SER A 2 -13.39 -5.85 -1.16
CA SER A 2 -14.73 -5.24 -1.06
C SER A 2 -15.62 -5.81 0.05
N SER A 3 -15.65 -7.15 0.22
CA SER A 3 -16.43 -7.80 1.27
C SER A 3 -15.95 -7.44 2.68
N LEU A 4 -14.64 -7.34 2.89
CA LEU A 4 -14.07 -6.96 4.18
C LEU A 4 -14.44 -5.51 4.54
N SER A 5 -14.31 -4.59 3.58
CA SER A 5 -14.75 -3.20 3.74
C SER A 5 -16.24 -3.11 4.11
N THR A 6 -17.08 -3.95 3.50
CA THR A 6 -18.52 -4.04 3.84
C THR A 6 -18.74 -4.56 5.26
N TYR A 7 -18.01 -5.60 5.70
CA TYR A 7 -18.14 -6.16 7.04
C TYR A 7 -17.63 -5.22 8.14
N ILE A 8 -16.59 -4.44 7.87
CA ILE A 8 -16.07 -3.43 8.81
C ILE A 8 -17.00 -2.21 8.85
N GLY A 9 -17.78 -1.96 7.80
CA GLY A 9 -18.73 -0.84 7.73
C GLY A 9 -18.11 0.46 7.21
N THR A 10 -17.04 0.39 6.41
CA THR A 10 -16.44 1.59 5.81
C THR A 10 -17.27 2.09 4.63
N SER A 11 -17.46 3.41 4.51
CA SER A 11 -18.23 4.03 3.41
C SER A 11 -17.39 4.57 2.26
N GLY A 12 -16.09 4.77 2.47
CA GLY A 12 -15.17 5.34 1.49
C GLY A 12 -14.67 4.35 0.43
N PRO A 13 -13.86 4.84 -0.53
CA PRO A 13 -13.14 3.99 -1.46
C PRO A 13 -12.16 3.09 -0.72
N VAL A 14 -11.90 1.93 -1.31
CA VAL A 14 -10.85 1.01 -0.88
C VAL A 14 -9.67 1.10 -1.81
N ILE A 15 -8.48 1.14 -1.23
CA ILE A 15 -7.19 1.15 -1.92
C ILE A 15 -6.53 -0.21 -1.68
N ALA A 16 -6.16 -0.91 -2.75
CA ALA A 16 -5.57 -2.25 -2.73
C ALA A 16 -4.34 -2.34 -3.64
N GLU A 17 -3.67 -3.50 -3.61
CA GLU A 17 -2.51 -3.81 -4.47
C GLU A 17 -1.42 -2.72 -4.43
N GLY A 18 -1.04 -2.30 -3.22
CA GLY A 18 0.01 -1.29 -3.02
C GLY A 18 -0.36 0.13 -3.47
N GLY A 19 -1.65 0.41 -3.69
CA GLY A 19 -2.12 1.69 -4.21
C GLY A 19 -2.58 1.63 -5.66
N ALA A 20 -2.42 0.49 -6.33
CA ALA A 20 -2.71 0.35 -7.74
C ALA A 20 -4.19 0.13 -8.07
N VAL A 21 -4.98 -0.39 -7.13
CA VAL A 21 -6.41 -0.61 -7.34
C VAL A 21 -7.19 0.27 -6.38
N VAL A 22 -8.01 1.16 -6.90
CA VAL A 22 -8.88 2.04 -6.11
C VAL A 22 -10.33 1.82 -6.55
N GLY A 23 -11.25 1.63 -5.62
CA GLY A 23 -12.65 1.36 -5.97
C GLY A 23 -13.57 1.45 -4.79
N PHE A 24 -14.85 1.70 -5.04
CA PHE A 24 -15.87 1.54 -3.99
C PHE A 24 -16.28 0.07 -3.89
N PRO A 25 -16.67 -0.41 -2.69
CA PRO A 25 -17.23 -1.74 -2.54
C PRO A 25 -18.36 -1.97 -3.55
N TRP A 26 -18.28 -3.08 -4.29
CA TRP A 26 -19.28 -3.51 -5.28
C TRP A 26 -19.46 -2.59 -6.50
N LYS A 27 -18.55 -1.62 -6.71
CA LYS A 27 -18.56 -0.73 -7.89
C LYS A 27 -17.29 -0.91 -8.73
N LEU A 28 -17.25 -0.21 -9.86
CA LEU A 28 -16.11 -0.20 -10.78
C LEU A 28 -14.81 0.13 -10.05
N THR A 29 -13.78 -0.67 -10.31
CA THR A 29 -12.42 -0.44 -9.84
C THR A 29 -11.62 0.32 -10.89
N PHE A 30 -10.82 1.28 -10.43
CA PHE A 30 -9.83 1.96 -11.24
C PHE A 30 -8.47 1.33 -10.97
N ILE A 31 -7.79 0.96 -12.06
CA ILE A 31 -6.47 0.36 -12.02
C ILE A 31 -5.47 1.43 -12.45
N LEU A 32 -4.61 1.82 -11.52
CA LEU A 32 -3.48 2.71 -11.72
C LEU A 32 -2.28 1.90 -12.20
N GLY A 33 -1.77 2.25 -13.38
CA GLY A 33 -0.61 1.60 -13.98
C GLY A 33 -0.94 0.44 -14.91
N GLU A 34 0.05 0.03 -15.68
CA GLU A 34 -0.06 -1.09 -16.61
C GLU A 34 0.18 -2.42 -15.92
N LYS A 35 -0.44 -3.49 -16.42
CA LYS A 35 -0.17 -4.84 -15.91
C LYS A 35 1.32 -5.17 -15.99
N VAL A 36 1.82 -5.83 -14.95
CA VAL A 36 3.16 -6.41 -14.98
C VAL A 36 3.25 -7.40 -16.16
N PRO A 37 4.25 -7.27 -17.05
CA PRO A 37 4.37 -8.13 -18.22
C PRO A 37 4.49 -9.61 -17.83
N GLU A 38 3.84 -10.51 -18.58
CA GLU A 38 3.92 -11.96 -18.32
C GLU A 38 5.35 -12.49 -18.35
N LYS A 39 6.24 -11.87 -19.14
CA LYS A 39 7.66 -12.19 -19.16
C LYS A 39 8.32 -12.08 -17.77
N ALA A 40 7.83 -11.18 -16.91
CA ALA A 40 8.32 -11.06 -15.54
C ALA A 40 8.12 -12.36 -14.74
N ILE A 41 7.01 -13.06 -14.97
CA ILE A 41 6.72 -14.35 -14.31
C ILE A 41 7.78 -15.38 -14.69
N SER A 42 8.09 -15.51 -15.99
CA SER A 42 9.11 -16.44 -16.45
C SER A 42 10.48 -16.13 -15.85
N LEU A 43 10.87 -14.86 -15.82
CA LEU A 43 12.15 -14.44 -15.23
C LEU A 43 12.21 -14.72 -13.72
N MET A 44 11.12 -14.46 -12.99
CA MET A 44 11.05 -14.78 -11.56
C MET A 44 11.18 -16.30 -11.33
N ARG A 45 10.54 -17.13 -12.15
CA ARG A 45 10.68 -18.60 -12.07
C ARG A 45 12.11 -19.05 -12.36
N GLU A 46 12.77 -18.47 -13.36
CA GLU A 46 14.18 -18.75 -13.68
C GLU A 46 15.12 -18.37 -12.52
N MET A 47 14.80 -17.30 -11.79
CA MET A 47 15.50 -16.90 -10.56
C MET A 47 15.17 -17.77 -9.33
N GLY A 48 14.31 -18.79 -9.48
CA GLY A 48 13.96 -19.74 -8.41
C GLY A 48 12.74 -19.37 -7.58
N PHE A 49 12.04 -18.28 -7.91
CA PHE A 49 10.82 -17.90 -7.23
C PHE A 49 9.61 -18.70 -7.74
N THR A 50 8.59 -18.87 -6.90
CA THR A 50 7.30 -19.44 -7.33
C THR A 50 6.17 -18.45 -7.11
N GLU A 51 5.26 -18.34 -8.08
CA GLU A 51 4.08 -17.50 -7.96
C GLU A 51 3.20 -17.89 -6.77
N ALA A 52 2.69 -16.88 -6.07
CA ALA A 52 1.66 -17.08 -5.08
C ALA A 52 0.35 -17.48 -5.77
N GLY A 53 -0.34 -18.49 -5.25
CA GLY A 53 -1.67 -18.88 -5.74
C GLY A 53 -2.74 -17.77 -5.65
N SER A 54 -2.43 -16.68 -4.94
CA SER A 54 -3.27 -15.47 -4.87
C SER A 54 -3.22 -14.60 -6.13
N ASN A 55 -2.25 -14.78 -7.03
CA ASN A 55 -2.07 -13.93 -8.22
C ASN A 55 -3.29 -13.94 -9.14
N LYS A 56 -4.06 -15.04 -9.21
CA LYS A 56 -5.33 -15.11 -9.95
C LYS A 56 -6.42 -14.14 -9.47
N TYR A 57 -6.23 -13.55 -8.28
CA TYR A 57 -7.14 -12.58 -7.68
C TYR A 57 -6.56 -11.16 -7.65
N ARG A 58 -5.42 -10.94 -8.31
CA ARG A 58 -4.71 -9.65 -8.38
C ARG A 58 -4.76 -9.12 -9.81
N HIS A 59 -4.89 -7.81 -9.94
CA HIS A 59 -4.96 -7.15 -11.24
C HIS A 59 -3.58 -6.77 -11.77
N VAL A 60 -2.70 -6.27 -10.91
CA VAL A 60 -1.42 -5.63 -11.30
C VAL A 60 -0.26 -5.92 -10.35
N ASP A 61 -0.53 -6.42 -9.14
CA ASP A 61 0.49 -6.88 -8.19
C ASP A 61 0.72 -8.39 -8.37
N LEU A 62 1.93 -8.79 -8.74
CA LEU A 62 2.33 -10.19 -8.77
C LEU A 62 3.16 -10.53 -7.55
N ALA A 63 2.68 -11.48 -6.75
CA ALA A 63 3.38 -11.95 -5.56
C ALA A 63 4.09 -13.29 -5.84
N PHE A 64 5.29 -13.43 -5.26
CA PHE A 64 6.16 -14.58 -5.41
C PHE A 64 6.73 -15.02 -4.05
N HIS A 65 6.84 -16.34 -3.85
CA HIS A 65 7.52 -16.93 -2.70
C HIS A 65 9.02 -17.06 -2.95
N ARG A 66 9.85 -16.68 -1.96
CA ARG A 66 11.32 -16.76 -2.03
C ARG A 66 11.86 -18.18 -2.13
N ASN A 67 11.26 -19.18 -1.48
CA ASN A 67 11.70 -20.58 -1.50
C ASN A 67 13.22 -20.81 -1.33
N GLY A 68 13.86 -20.05 -0.42
CA GLY A 68 15.31 -20.15 -0.19
C GLY A 68 16.19 -19.34 -1.15
N VAL A 69 15.60 -18.59 -2.07
CA VAL A 69 16.32 -17.61 -2.91
C VAL A 69 16.82 -16.46 -2.04
N THR A 70 18.13 -16.21 -2.12
CA THR A 70 18.87 -15.19 -1.35
C THR A 70 19.14 -13.92 -2.15
N LEU A 71 18.58 -13.79 -3.36
CA LEU A 71 18.75 -12.58 -4.17
C LEU A 71 18.19 -11.37 -3.43
N GLU A 72 18.96 -10.28 -3.46
CA GLU A 72 18.54 -8.98 -2.95
C GLU A 72 17.62 -8.28 -3.96
N VAL A 73 16.83 -7.31 -3.47
CA VAL A 73 15.88 -6.56 -4.30
C VAL A 73 16.58 -5.92 -5.51
N GLU A 74 17.77 -5.34 -5.31
CA GLU A 74 18.54 -4.71 -6.39
C GLU A 74 18.95 -5.71 -7.49
N GLU A 75 19.23 -6.96 -7.13
CA GLU A 75 19.63 -8.00 -8.09
C GLU A 75 18.43 -8.46 -8.94
N ILE A 76 17.26 -8.60 -8.30
CA ILE A 76 15.99 -8.92 -8.97
C ILE A 76 15.64 -7.80 -9.95
N GLU A 77 15.67 -6.55 -9.49
CA GLU A 77 15.39 -5.37 -10.33
C GLU A 77 16.35 -5.29 -11.51
N LYS A 78 17.65 -5.46 -11.28
CA LYS A 78 18.66 -5.45 -12.34
C LYS A 78 18.39 -6.52 -13.38
N THR A 79 18.04 -7.73 -12.94
CA THR A 79 17.73 -8.86 -13.85
C THR A 79 16.50 -8.57 -14.71
N LEU A 80 15.44 -8.04 -14.11
CA LEU A 80 14.22 -7.66 -14.82
C LEU A 80 14.50 -6.53 -15.83
N ARG A 81 15.22 -5.48 -15.42
CA ARG A 81 15.58 -4.35 -16.28
C ARG A 81 16.45 -4.77 -17.47
N ASN A 82 17.42 -5.66 -17.27
CA ASN A 82 18.23 -6.22 -18.36
C ASN A 82 17.38 -6.92 -19.44
N HIS A 83 16.21 -7.43 -19.07
CA HIS A 83 15.26 -8.08 -19.98
C HIS A 83 14.14 -7.14 -20.48
N LYS A 84 14.30 -5.82 -20.28
CA LYS A 84 13.33 -4.76 -20.62
C LYS A 84 12.00 -4.89 -19.87
N VAL A 85 12.03 -5.39 -18.64
CA VAL A 85 10.89 -5.42 -17.73
C VAL A 85 11.10 -4.34 -16.68
N TYR A 86 10.24 -3.32 -16.70
CA TYR A 86 10.32 -2.15 -15.82
C TYR A 86 9.18 -2.22 -14.80
N VAL A 87 9.52 -2.59 -13.57
CA VAL A 87 8.59 -2.79 -12.45
C VAL A 87 9.27 -2.34 -11.15
N GLU A 88 8.47 -2.02 -10.14
CA GLU A 88 8.94 -1.91 -8.77
C GLU A 88 8.96 -3.28 -8.10
N VAL A 89 10.08 -3.61 -7.46
CA VAL A 89 10.22 -4.82 -6.65
C VAL A 89 10.10 -4.43 -5.18
N ARG A 90 9.20 -5.10 -4.45
CA ARG A 90 9.10 -4.94 -3.00
C ARG A 90 9.22 -6.29 -2.32
N ASP A 91 10.14 -6.38 -1.37
CA ASP A 91 10.27 -7.55 -0.53
C ASP A 91 9.78 -7.26 0.89
N SER A 92 8.77 -8.02 1.31
CA SER A 92 8.21 -7.95 2.66
C SER A 92 8.90 -8.90 3.65
N GLY A 93 9.84 -9.73 3.17
CA GLY A 93 10.40 -10.87 3.91
C GLY A 93 9.52 -12.13 3.84
N TYR A 94 8.22 -11.98 3.56
CA TYR A 94 7.28 -13.09 3.36
C TYR A 94 7.08 -13.43 1.88
N ALA A 95 6.99 -12.39 1.06
CA ALA A 95 6.79 -12.48 -0.37
C ALA A 95 7.46 -11.30 -1.08
N VAL A 96 7.91 -11.57 -2.30
CA VAL A 96 8.40 -10.56 -3.25
C VAL A 96 7.25 -10.17 -4.16
N HIS A 97 6.99 -8.87 -4.25
CA HIS A 97 5.95 -8.27 -5.06
C HIS A 97 6.56 -7.55 -6.25
N LEU A 98 6.00 -7.78 -7.43
CA LEU A 98 6.25 -6.97 -8.62
C LEU A 98 5.02 -6.11 -8.87
N THR A 99 5.21 -4.79 -8.95
CA THR A 99 4.13 -3.84 -9.27
C THR A 99 4.53 -2.87 -10.36
N PRO A 100 3.57 -2.18 -10.99
CA PRO A 100 3.86 -1.20 -12.02
C PRO A 100 4.72 -0.06 -11.46
N GLU A 101 5.67 0.45 -12.26
CA GLU A 101 6.55 1.53 -11.83
C GLU A 101 5.77 2.80 -11.45
N GLY A 102 6.21 3.44 -10.37
CA GLY A 102 5.66 4.70 -9.92
C GLY A 102 4.27 4.57 -9.30
N ILE A 103 3.74 3.36 -9.06
CA ILE A 103 2.47 3.16 -8.37
C ILE A 103 2.71 2.85 -6.90
N ASN A 104 2.12 3.65 -6.01
CA ASN A 104 2.26 3.51 -4.58
C ASN A 104 0.99 3.96 -3.84
N LYS A 105 0.95 3.72 -2.52
CA LYS A 105 -0.19 4.04 -1.65
C LYS A 105 -0.54 5.53 -1.65
N GLY A 106 0.43 6.43 -1.87
CA GLY A 106 0.19 7.87 -1.99
C GLY A 106 -0.61 8.24 -3.24
N LYS A 107 -0.29 7.63 -4.40
CA LYS A 107 -1.10 7.81 -5.62
C LYS A 107 -2.50 7.22 -5.48
N GLY A 108 -2.61 6.04 -4.87
CA GLY A 108 -3.90 5.42 -4.57
C GLY A 108 -4.76 6.30 -3.66
N LEU A 109 -4.16 6.88 -2.61
CA LEU A 109 -4.84 7.80 -1.69
C LEU A 109 -5.29 9.07 -2.41
N THR A 110 -4.41 9.68 -3.20
CA THR A 110 -4.72 10.87 -4.00
C THR A 110 -5.94 10.62 -4.88
N LYS A 111 -6.00 9.48 -5.57
CA LYS A 111 -7.13 9.14 -6.43
C LYS A 111 -8.43 8.89 -5.65
N ALA A 112 -8.32 8.23 -4.49
CA ALA A 112 -9.47 7.98 -3.63
C ALA A 112 -10.07 9.29 -3.07
N VAL A 113 -9.22 10.21 -2.65
CA VAL A 113 -9.61 11.52 -2.11
C VAL A 113 -10.20 12.42 -3.20
N GLU A 114 -9.63 12.42 -4.41
CA GLU A 114 -10.18 13.10 -5.59
C GLU A 114 -11.62 12.67 -5.88
N TRP A 115 -11.92 11.36 -5.78
CA TRP A 115 -13.28 10.85 -5.99
C TRP A 115 -14.29 11.21 -4.91
N LEU A 116 -13.80 11.55 -3.71
CA LEU A 116 -14.63 12.02 -2.62
C LEU A 116 -14.86 13.53 -2.66
N ASP A 117 -14.26 14.25 -3.62
CA ASP A 117 -14.27 15.71 -3.69
C ASP A 117 -13.77 16.35 -2.38
N HIS A 118 -12.71 15.74 -1.81
CA HIS A 118 -12.06 16.18 -0.59
C HIS A 118 -10.60 16.56 -0.85
N SER A 119 -9.99 17.23 0.12
CA SER A 119 -8.58 17.62 0.08
C SER A 119 -7.70 16.58 0.80
N LEU A 120 -6.48 16.40 0.29
CA LEU A 120 -5.47 15.57 0.94
C LEU A 120 -5.04 16.14 2.30
N GLU A 121 -5.06 17.47 2.45
CA GLU A 121 -4.80 18.18 3.70
C GLU A 121 -5.82 17.86 4.81
N GLU A 122 -7.04 17.49 4.44
CA GLU A 122 -8.10 17.06 5.37
C GLU A 122 -8.07 15.55 5.66
N THR A 123 -7.11 14.83 5.06
CA THR A 123 -7.03 13.37 5.15
C THR A 123 -6.06 12.92 6.24
N ALA A 124 -6.48 11.93 7.04
CA ALA A 124 -5.65 11.27 8.04
C ALA A 124 -5.22 9.87 7.60
N VAL A 125 -3.96 9.51 7.83
CA VAL A 125 -3.41 8.17 7.53
C VAL A 125 -2.73 7.53 8.73
N ILE A 126 -2.85 6.22 8.83
CA ILE A 126 -2.07 5.39 9.75
C ILE A 126 -1.71 4.07 9.05
N GLY A 127 -0.50 3.60 9.28
CA GLY A 127 0.10 2.42 8.69
C GLY A 127 1.19 1.85 9.60
N ASP A 128 1.67 0.67 9.24
CA ASP A 128 2.58 -0.15 10.04
C ASP A 128 3.82 -0.60 9.26
N SER A 129 3.91 -0.25 7.98
CA SER A 129 4.97 -0.70 7.08
C SER A 129 5.76 0.47 6.50
N THR A 130 7.06 0.28 6.27
CA THR A 130 7.89 1.25 5.54
C THR A 130 7.33 1.60 4.17
N PHE A 131 6.57 0.69 3.54
CA PHE A 131 5.88 0.89 2.27
C PHE A 131 4.69 1.87 2.35
N ASP A 132 4.29 2.29 3.54
CA ASP A 132 3.25 3.31 3.76
C ASP A 132 3.77 4.74 3.64
N ALA A 133 5.10 4.95 3.70
CA ALA A 133 5.68 6.29 3.65
C ALA A 133 5.14 7.19 2.50
N PRO A 134 4.84 6.69 1.28
CA PRO A 134 4.25 7.50 0.22
C PRO A 134 2.88 8.11 0.58
N MET A 135 2.01 7.42 1.33
CA MET A 135 0.71 8.01 1.74
C MET A 135 0.87 9.05 2.86
N TYR A 136 1.87 8.88 3.73
CA TYR A 136 2.21 9.85 4.78
C TYR A 136 2.72 11.17 4.20
N LYS A 137 3.42 11.12 3.06
CA LYS A 137 3.97 12.33 2.40
C LYS A 137 2.92 13.23 1.75
N VAL A 138 1.71 12.71 1.52
CA VAL A 138 0.64 13.45 0.83
C VAL A 138 -0.54 13.79 1.74
N ALA A 139 -0.77 13.02 2.80
CA ALA A 139 -1.86 13.28 3.75
C ALA A 139 -1.54 14.46 4.69
N GLY A 140 -2.55 15.26 5.04
CA GLY A 140 -2.39 16.39 5.96
C GLY A 140 -2.30 16.00 7.43
N PHE A 141 -2.69 14.77 7.79
CA PHE A 141 -2.49 14.25 9.13
C PHE A 141 -2.02 12.79 9.09
N SER A 142 -1.11 12.44 9.99
CA SER A 142 -0.52 11.10 10.01
C SER A 142 -0.25 10.61 11.42
N GLY A 143 -0.47 9.32 11.65
CA GLY A 143 -0.20 8.65 12.91
C GLY A 143 0.68 7.43 12.73
N ALA A 144 1.55 7.14 13.69
CA ALA A 144 2.25 5.86 13.77
C ALA A 144 2.37 5.38 15.21
N SER A 145 2.45 4.07 15.40
CA SER A 145 2.83 3.51 16.70
C SER A 145 4.27 3.89 17.03
N LYS A 146 4.55 4.21 18.31
CA LYS A 146 5.92 4.41 18.83
C LYS A 146 6.82 3.20 18.60
N GLN A 147 6.23 2.02 18.45
CA GLN A 147 6.93 0.76 18.19
C GLN A 147 7.00 0.42 16.69
N GLY A 148 6.33 1.20 15.83
CA GLY A 148 6.30 1.00 14.38
C GLY A 148 7.60 1.45 13.69
N PRO A 149 7.72 1.31 12.36
CA PRO A 149 8.94 1.63 11.63
C PRO A 149 9.39 3.09 11.82
N GLU A 150 10.70 3.31 12.02
CA GLU A 150 11.26 4.65 12.22
C GLU A 150 10.92 5.60 11.06
N SER A 151 10.91 5.09 9.82
CA SER A 151 10.51 5.87 8.64
C SER A 151 9.11 6.46 8.74
N LEU A 152 8.16 5.75 9.38
CA LEU A 152 6.81 6.26 9.58
C LEU A 152 6.76 7.21 10.77
N ARG A 153 7.47 6.89 11.86
CA ARG A 153 7.51 7.76 13.05
C ARG A 153 8.01 9.15 12.72
N GLN A 154 9.05 9.25 11.89
CA GLN A 154 9.60 10.53 11.43
C GLN A 154 8.64 11.34 10.54
N LEU A 155 7.75 10.66 9.81
CA LEU A 155 6.74 11.29 8.94
C LEU A 155 5.41 11.55 9.66
N SER A 156 5.26 11.11 10.90
CA SER A 156 3.99 11.13 11.63
C SER A 156 3.76 12.48 12.31
N THR A 157 2.54 12.99 12.21
CA THR A 157 2.10 14.15 13.01
C THR A 157 1.96 13.79 14.48
N ILE A 158 1.53 12.55 14.78
CA ILE A 158 1.36 12.07 16.14
C ILE A 158 1.86 10.63 16.31
N LEU A 159 2.43 10.34 17.48
CA LEU A 159 2.84 8.99 17.86
C LEU A 159 1.94 8.44 18.95
N VAL A 160 1.38 7.26 18.70
CA VAL A 160 0.47 6.55 19.62
C VAL A 160 1.20 5.42 20.34
N ASN A 161 0.72 5.03 21.52
CA ASN A 161 1.36 3.99 22.33
C ASN A 161 0.93 2.58 21.91
N GLY A 162 -0.32 2.43 21.49
CA GLY A 162 -0.88 1.16 21.03
C GLY A 162 -0.13 0.56 19.86
N THR A 163 -0.36 -0.73 19.61
CA THR A 163 0.15 -1.46 18.44
C THR A 163 -1.00 -2.03 17.63
N HIS A 164 -0.78 -2.28 16.35
CA HIS A 164 -1.78 -2.90 15.47
C HIS A 164 -3.15 -2.21 15.57
N ALA A 165 -4.21 -2.94 15.96
CA ALA A 165 -5.56 -2.40 16.10
C ALA A 165 -5.67 -1.33 17.20
N GLU A 166 -4.93 -1.45 18.30
CA GLU A 166 -4.94 -0.45 19.38
C GLU A 166 -4.38 0.88 18.88
N ALA A 167 -3.34 0.84 18.05
CA ALA A 167 -2.77 2.04 17.43
C ALA A 167 -3.80 2.75 16.54
N PHE A 168 -4.56 1.99 15.75
CA PHE A 168 -5.63 2.54 14.92
C PHE A 168 -6.71 3.20 15.78
N VAL A 169 -7.19 2.54 16.84
CA VAL A 169 -8.25 3.06 17.72
C VAL A 169 -7.78 4.33 18.44
N GLU A 170 -6.58 4.30 19.05
CA GLU A 170 -6.00 5.46 19.74
C GLU A 170 -5.86 6.65 18.79
N PHE A 171 -5.31 6.44 17.58
CA PHE A 171 -5.16 7.49 16.57
C PHE A 171 -6.49 8.04 16.07
N ALA A 172 -7.47 7.18 15.79
CA ALA A 172 -8.78 7.59 15.29
C ALA A 172 -9.52 8.46 16.32
N ASN A 173 -9.47 8.10 17.61
CA ASN A 173 -10.07 8.91 18.68
C ASN A 173 -9.42 10.29 18.77
N LEU A 174 -8.08 10.35 18.76
CA LEU A 174 -7.35 11.63 18.79
C LEU A 174 -7.67 12.52 17.58
N PHE A 175 -7.85 11.92 16.39
CA PHE A 175 -8.23 12.67 15.20
C PHE A 175 -9.65 13.24 15.29
N LEU A 176 -10.61 12.46 15.83
CA LEU A 176 -11.99 12.91 16.00
C LEU A 176 -12.11 14.03 17.05
N GLU A 177 -11.44 13.90 18.19
CA GLU A 177 -11.40 14.92 19.26
C GLU A 177 -10.80 16.25 18.77
N ARG A 178 -9.80 16.19 17.87
CA ARG A 178 -9.24 17.39 17.22
C ARG A 178 -10.27 18.12 16.37
N LYS A 179 -11.12 17.39 15.65
CA LYS A 179 -12.14 18.00 14.78
C LYS A 179 -13.19 18.75 15.59
N GLU A 180 -13.54 18.24 16.77
CA GLU A 180 -14.51 18.88 17.67
C GLU A 180 -13.99 20.18 18.31
N SER A 181 -12.66 20.36 18.37
CA SER A 181 -12.00 21.51 19.00
C SER A 181 -11.55 22.60 18.04
N ALA A 182 -11.68 22.40 16.72
CA ALA A 182 -11.38 23.44 15.72
C ALA A 182 -12.57 24.43 15.59
N PRO A 183 -12.36 25.75 15.74
CA PRO A 183 -13.43 26.73 15.52
C PRO A 183 -13.89 26.69 14.06
N THR A 184 -15.21 26.77 13.87
CA THR A 184 -15.90 26.76 12.56
C THR A 184 -15.65 28.03 11.77
#